data_AF-A0A4Q1EYW3-F1
#
_entry.id   AF-A0A4Q1EYW3-F1
#
_cell.length_a   1.000
_cell.length_b   1.000
_cell.length_c   1.000
_cell.angle_alpha   90.00
_cell.angle_beta   90.00
_cell.angle_gamma   90.00
#
_symmetry.space_group_name_H-M   'P 1'
#
loop_
_entity.id
_entity.type
_entity.pdbx_description
1 polymer ?
#
loop_
_entity_poly.entity_id
_entity_poly.type
_entity_poly.pdbx_seq_one_letter_code
_entity_poly.pdbx_strand_id
1 'polypeptide(L)'
;MRLVAIYLKDHFLFSDTILNLGGKYIYDVKYKQDNKYEITKVPNTNHIENFWGNNISLVSAIVGENGSGKTSLFKNLNKTFSPYDRQDKISNSIFIFENLLEDSYCYFSEKFEIDEVAKIKKNEIETIYYSPVIDYDLTDINSQISMIQHHSESISTFYIQNIQRHLFFLKNTDLLENLKTKYEHFPSYEKLTIKANQLYKDDFERVYIQTTIGNNLYRVRNDLMDKAKYQRFCFESEKEVEDFFNNNQGLQEELTSIWSIYESSEESSHLLHDGKDFKKNLEVNILSFLVINDTFAMNNDNGGYDFNKILEAENFTEKLHHFFNKYITQTSKSFYRILLKGKNELNIEDSEILLKELTDNNSLKNGTFPGGFKIEPINRIIKNHILIFKNILDFYRQINQLIDEESTTEIEGGLEIDIKKLDLEAFNKFIKTYEFLKDQLTESLPNKSRDILEIKSTKKLSTGEKALLDLYSSIYDYLKRFGDHQYNENCIFLLDEADLGFHPEWKKNILML
;
A
#
# COMPACT_ATOMS: atom_id res chain seq x y z
N MET A 1 -29.79 -4.80 -20.17
CA MET A 1 -30.44 -5.86 -19.36
C MET A 1 -30.41 -5.44 -17.90
N ARG A 2 -31.38 -5.89 -17.08
CA ARG A 2 -31.36 -5.69 -15.62
C ARG A 2 -31.66 -6.98 -14.88
N LEU A 3 -30.93 -7.28 -13.80
CA LEU A 3 -31.17 -8.45 -12.95
C LEU A 3 -32.44 -8.20 -12.12
N VAL A 4 -33.45 -9.07 -12.25
CA VAL A 4 -34.76 -8.85 -11.62
C VAL A 4 -35.16 -9.94 -10.64
N ALA A 5 -34.58 -11.13 -10.76
CA ALA A 5 -34.78 -12.20 -9.80
C ALA A 5 -33.62 -13.18 -9.75
N ILE A 6 -33.44 -13.81 -8.59
CA ILE A 6 -32.43 -14.84 -8.35
C ILE A 6 -33.12 -16.02 -7.67
N TYR A 7 -33.13 -17.18 -8.33
CA TYR A 7 -33.49 -18.45 -7.70
C TYR A 7 -32.23 -19.11 -7.16
N LEU A 8 -32.21 -19.35 -5.85
CA LEU A 8 -31.14 -20.03 -5.13
C LEU A 8 -31.58 -21.46 -4.87
N LYS A 9 -30.80 -22.43 -5.35
CA LYS A 9 -31.04 -23.86 -5.13
C LYS A 9 -29.95 -24.47 -4.24
N ASP A 10 -30.34 -25.28 -3.27
CA ASP A 10 -29.41 -26.02 -2.41
C ASP A 10 -28.31 -25.14 -1.81
N HIS A 11 -28.64 -23.91 -1.39
CA HIS A 11 -27.67 -23.03 -0.75
C HIS A 11 -27.51 -23.44 0.72
N PHE A 12 -26.28 -23.46 1.25
CA PHE A 12 -26.03 -23.92 2.62
C PHE A 12 -26.77 -23.13 3.71
N LEU A 13 -27.24 -21.91 3.40
CA LEU A 13 -28.04 -21.05 4.29
C LEU A 13 -29.52 -20.93 3.89
N PHE A 14 -29.91 -21.32 2.67
CA PHE A 14 -31.27 -21.12 2.17
C PHE A 14 -31.81 -22.42 1.60
N SER A 15 -33.01 -22.81 2.01
CA SER A 15 -33.82 -23.72 1.20
C SER A 15 -34.09 -23.09 -0.18
N ASP A 16 -34.49 -23.90 -1.15
CA ASP A 16 -34.89 -23.43 -2.48
C ASP A 16 -35.80 -22.20 -2.38
N THR A 17 -35.28 -21.05 -2.81
CA THR A 17 -35.91 -19.73 -2.59
C THR A 17 -35.66 -18.82 -3.78
N ILE A 18 -36.67 -18.04 -4.15
CA ILE A 18 -36.54 -16.97 -5.13
C ILE A 18 -36.50 -15.59 -4.47
N LEU A 19 -35.52 -14.78 -4.85
CA LEU A 19 -35.40 -13.38 -4.48
C LEU A 19 -35.84 -12.53 -5.66
N ASN A 20 -36.94 -11.79 -5.50
CA ASN A 20 -37.40 -10.81 -6.49
C ASN A 20 -36.85 -9.43 -6.15
N LEU A 21 -36.25 -8.76 -7.14
CA LEU A 21 -35.50 -7.51 -6.97
C LEU A 21 -36.27 -6.26 -7.40
N GLY A 22 -37.55 -6.40 -7.82
CA GLY A 22 -38.42 -5.26 -8.14
C GLY A 22 -38.54 -4.89 -9.62
N GLY A 23 -38.34 -5.87 -10.52
CA GLY A 23 -38.58 -5.73 -11.96
C GLY A 23 -40.05 -5.45 -12.32
N LYS A 24 -40.31 -5.37 -13.63
CA LYS A 24 -41.66 -5.19 -14.19
C LYS A 24 -42.57 -6.37 -13.85
N TYR A 25 -41.98 -7.54 -13.66
CA TYR A 25 -42.69 -8.74 -13.22
C TYR A 25 -42.15 -9.28 -11.89
N ILE A 26 -43.02 -9.99 -11.18
CA ILE A 26 -42.66 -10.87 -10.07
C ILE A 26 -42.54 -12.27 -10.63
N TYR A 27 -41.38 -12.89 -10.43
CA TYR A 27 -41.02 -14.19 -10.95
C TYR A 27 -41.18 -15.27 -9.90
N ASP A 28 -41.49 -16.48 -10.37
CA ASP A 28 -41.47 -17.73 -9.62
C ASP A 28 -40.82 -18.82 -10.49
N VAL A 29 -40.12 -19.77 -9.85
CA VAL A 29 -39.37 -20.83 -10.53
C VAL A 29 -39.82 -22.17 -10.00
N LYS A 30 -40.26 -23.05 -10.91
CA LYS A 30 -40.76 -24.38 -10.57
C LYS A 30 -39.92 -25.46 -11.20
N TYR A 31 -39.61 -26.48 -10.41
CA TYR A 31 -38.95 -27.68 -10.90
C TYR A 31 -39.90 -28.49 -11.80
N LYS A 32 -39.41 -28.86 -12.99
CA LYS A 32 -40.02 -29.82 -13.90
C LYS A 32 -39.22 -31.13 -13.89
N GLN A 33 -39.69 -32.14 -14.61
CA GLN A 33 -38.96 -33.41 -14.77
C GLN A 33 -37.62 -33.18 -15.51
N ASP A 34 -36.66 -34.09 -15.30
CA ASP A 34 -35.35 -34.11 -15.97
C ASP A 34 -34.45 -32.88 -15.71
N ASN A 35 -34.44 -32.34 -14.48
CA ASN A 35 -33.59 -31.19 -14.11
C ASN A 35 -33.87 -29.89 -14.89
N LYS A 36 -35.02 -29.82 -15.55
CA LYS A 36 -35.53 -28.62 -16.19
C LYS A 36 -36.34 -27.79 -15.21
N TYR A 37 -36.37 -26.49 -15.44
CA TYR A 37 -37.20 -25.58 -14.66
C TYR A 37 -38.07 -24.73 -15.57
N GLU A 38 -39.16 -24.27 -14.99
CA GLU A 38 -40.08 -23.33 -15.62
C GLU A 38 -40.08 -22.03 -14.84
N ILE A 39 -39.94 -20.93 -15.57
CA ILE A 39 -40.09 -19.58 -15.03
C ILE A 39 -41.51 -19.13 -15.30
N THR A 40 -42.25 -18.81 -14.24
CA THR A 40 -43.55 -18.14 -14.34
C THR A 40 -43.41 -16.70 -13.87
N LYS A 41 -44.24 -15.79 -14.40
CA LYS A 41 -44.18 -14.37 -14.06
C LYS A 41 -45.57 -13.75 -13.98
N VAL A 42 -45.74 -12.80 -13.07
CA VAL A 42 -46.96 -11.98 -12.94
C VAL A 42 -46.59 -10.49 -12.93
N PRO A 43 -47.43 -9.58 -13.47
CA PRO A 43 -47.13 -8.14 -13.45
C PRO A 43 -46.92 -7.62 -12.02
N ASN A 44 -45.85 -6.85 -11.82
CA ASN A 44 -45.59 -6.15 -10.56
C ASN A 44 -46.34 -4.81 -10.55
N THR A 45 -47.39 -4.71 -9.75
CA THR A 45 -48.25 -3.52 -9.65
C THR A 45 -47.55 -2.31 -9.02
N ASN A 46 -46.43 -2.51 -8.33
CA ASN A 46 -45.63 -1.45 -7.73
C ASN A 46 -44.46 -0.99 -8.60
N HIS A 47 -44.30 -1.56 -9.80
CA HIS A 47 -43.22 -1.17 -10.70
C HIS A 47 -43.46 0.22 -11.29
N ILE A 48 -42.45 1.07 -11.22
CA ILE A 48 -42.45 2.40 -11.86
C ILE A 48 -41.35 2.40 -12.92
N GLU A 49 -41.77 2.55 -14.18
CA GLU A 49 -40.86 2.60 -15.31
C GLU A 49 -39.97 3.86 -15.24
N ASN A 50 -38.67 3.69 -15.50
CA ASN A 50 -37.66 4.75 -15.50
C ASN A 50 -37.57 5.58 -14.19
N PHE A 51 -37.93 4.99 -13.04
CA PHE A 51 -37.90 5.68 -11.75
C PHE A 51 -36.53 6.30 -11.40
N TRP A 52 -35.43 5.61 -11.74
CA TRP A 52 -34.05 6.06 -11.47
C TRP A 52 -33.39 6.79 -12.65
N GLY A 53 -34.14 7.09 -13.72
CA GLY A 53 -33.63 7.71 -14.95
C GLY A 53 -32.98 6.71 -15.92
N ASN A 54 -32.18 7.23 -16.86
CA ASN A 54 -31.69 6.46 -18.01
C ASN A 54 -30.43 5.62 -17.73
N ASN A 55 -29.66 5.96 -16.70
CA ASN A 55 -28.36 5.35 -16.42
C ASN A 55 -28.41 4.30 -15.30
N ILE A 56 -29.51 4.24 -14.55
CA ILE A 56 -29.72 3.27 -13.46
C ILE A 56 -31.00 2.51 -13.78
N SER A 57 -30.88 1.22 -14.07
CA SER A 57 -32.01 0.40 -14.53
C SER A 57 -32.86 -0.16 -13.39
N LEU A 58 -32.26 -0.39 -12.22
CA LEU A 58 -32.90 -0.89 -11.01
C LEU A 58 -32.00 -0.67 -9.79
N VAL A 59 -32.60 -0.32 -8.66
CA VAL A 59 -31.97 -0.34 -7.33
C VAL A 59 -32.80 -1.24 -6.45
N SER A 60 -32.15 -2.17 -5.76
CA SER A 60 -32.80 -3.15 -4.89
C SER A 60 -32.06 -3.24 -3.56
N ALA A 61 -32.81 -3.35 -2.46
CA ALA A 61 -32.26 -3.54 -1.14
C ALA A 61 -32.49 -4.97 -0.66
N ILE A 62 -31.45 -5.62 -0.16
CA ILE A 62 -31.54 -6.95 0.46
C ILE A 62 -31.49 -6.75 1.97
N VAL A 63 -32.62 -6.96 2.63
CA VAL A 63 -32.78 -6.74 4.07
C VAL A 63 -32.95 -8.09 4.76
N GLY A 64 -32.24 -8.28 5.88
CA GLY A 64 -32.31 -9.49 6.68
C GLY A 64 -31.50 -9.35 7.96
N GLU A 65 -31.75 -10.22 8.93
CA GLU A 65 -31.04 -10.24 10.21
C GLU A 65 -29.54 -10.57 10.05
N ASN A 66 -28.74 -10.28 11.07
CA ASN A 66 -27.31 -10.64 11.05
C ASN A 66 -27.15 -12.16 10.94
N GLY A 67 -26.24 -12.61 10.08
CA GLY A 67 -26.06 -14.05 9.78
C GLY A 67 -27.06 -14.64 8.78
N SER A 68 -28.01 -13.87 8.24
CA SER A 68 -28.98 -14.36 7.26
C SER A 68 -28.41 -14.65 5.85
N GLY A 69 -27.09 -14.57 5.65
CA GLY A 69 -26.43 -14.89 4.38
C GLY A 69 -26.35 -13.78 3.33
N LYS A 70 -26.55 -12.51 3.69
CA LYS A 70 -26.50 -11.34 2.76
C LYS A 70 -25.16 -11.23 2.03
N THR A 71 -24.06 -11.13 2.75
CA THR A 71 -22.71 -11.10 2.17
C THR A 71 -22.39 -12.37 1.39
N SER A 72 -22.88 -13.54 1.83
CA SER A 72 -22.72 -14.79 1.08
C SER A 72 -23.43 -14.75 -0.29
N LEU A 73 -24.60 -14.10 -0.37
CA LEU A 73 -25.30 -13.88 -1.63
C LEU A 73 -24.51 -12.95 -2.56
N PHE A 74 -24.00 -11.82 -2.05
CA PHE A 74 -23.15 -10.92 -2.84
C PHE A 74 -21.87 -11.60 -3.32
N LYS A 75 -21.24 -12.40 -2.45
CA LYS A 75 -20.10 -13.24 -2.79
C LYS A 75 -20.40 -14.21 -3.93
N ASN A 76 -21.56 -14.87 -3.92
CA ASN A 76 -21.97 -15.77 -5.01
C ASN A 76 -22.24 -15.02 -6.32
N LEU A 77 -22.92 -13.86 -6.25
CA LEU A 77 -23.15 -13.00 -7.41
C LEU A 77 -21.83 -12.54 -8.03
N ASN A 78 -20.93 -12.03 -7.19
CA ASN A 78 -19.63 -11.54 -7.64
C ASN A 78 -18.77 -12.67 -8.23
N LYS A 79 -18.73 -13.85 -7.59
CA LYS A 79 -18.04 -15.04 -8.15
C LYS A 79 -18.57 -15.45 -9.53
N THR A 80 -19.88 -15.30 -9.73
CA THR A 80 -20.54 -15.72 -10.97
C THR A 80 -20.22 -14.78 -12.13
N PHE A 81 -20.21 -13.46 -11.91
CA PHE A 81 -20.14 -12.46 -12.99
C PHE A 81 -18.91 -11.55 -12.96
N SER A 82 -18.03 -11.66 -11.95
CA SER A 82 -16.80 -10.87 -11.90
C SER A 82 -15.83 -11.36 -12.98
N PRO A 83 -15.29 -10.47 -13.82
CA PRO A 83 -14.26 -10.84 -14.80
C PRO A 83 -12.91 -11.16 -14.13
N TYR A 84 -12.76 -10.83 -12.85
CA TYR A 84 -11.54 -11.02 -12.07
C TYR A 84 -11.53 -12.30 -11.26
N ASP A 85 -12.66 -13.00 -11.15
CA ASP A 85 -12.73 -14.26 -10.43
C ASP A 85 -12.47 -15.43 -11.39
N ARG A 86 -11.44 -16.22 -11.06
CA ARG A 86 -11.03 -17.41 -11.82
C ARG A 86 -11.52 -18.71 -11.18
N GLN A 87 -12.35 -18.65 -10.14
CA GLN A 87 -12.78 -19.85 -9.43
C GLN A 87 -13.85 -20.63 -10.19
N ASP A 88 -13.58 -21.92 -10.43
CA ASP A 88 -14.45 -22.89 -11.12
C ASP A 88 -15.67 -23.36 -10.30
N LYS A 89 -16.08 -22.64 -9.25
CA LYS A 89 -17.22 -23.06 -8.43
C LYS A 89 -18.53 -22.67 -9.12
N ILE A 90 -19.09 -23.67 -9.79
CA ILE A 90 -20.36 -23.57 -10.49
C ILE A 90 -21.49 -23.20 -9.52
N SER A 91 -22.14 -22.06 -9.78
CA SER A 91 -23.28 -21.53 -9.04
C SER A 91 -24.51 -22.47 -9.15
N ASN A 92 -25.12 -22.79 -8.00
CA ASN A 92 -26.44 -23.45 -7.94
C ASN A 92 -27.55 -22.39 -7.98
N SER A 93 -27.57 -21.58 -9.03
CA SER A 93 -28.53 -20.47 -9.11
C SER A 93 -29.03 -20.25 -10.52
N ILE A 94 -30.23 -19.67 -10.60
CA ILE A 94 -30.83 -19.20 -11.85
C ILE A 94 -31.04 -17.71 -11.69
N PHE A 95 -30.35 -16.93 -12.51
CA PHE A 95 -30.42 -15.48 -12.54
C PHE A 95 -31.35 -15.07 -13.68
N ILE A 96 -32.34 -14.23 -13.40
CA ILE A 96 -33.36 -13.82 -14.37
C ILE A 96 -33.16 -12.35 -14.69
N PHE A 97 -33.12 -12.02 -15.97
CA PHE A 97 -32.89 -10.67 -16.47
C PHE A 97 -34.04 -10.21 -17.35
N GLU A 98 -34.47 -8.97 -17.17
CA GLU A 98 -35.37 -8.29 -18.11
C GLU A 98 -34.55 -7.56 -19.18
N ASN A 99 -34.99 -7.65 -20.43
CA ASN A 99 -34.51 -6.77 -21.50
C ASN A 99 -35.15 -5.38 -21.31
N LEU A 100 -34.37 -4.32 -21.51
CA LEU A 100 -34.85 -2.94 -21.35
C LEU A 100 -35.51 -2.41 -22.64
N LEU A 101 -35.14 -2.96 -23.80
CA LEU A 101 -35.64 -2.52 -25.10
C LEU A 101 -36.85 -3.33 -25.59
N GLU A 102 -37.01 -4.54 -25.08
CA GLU A 102 -38.05 -5.47 -25.46
C GLU A 102 -38.76 -5.98 -24.20
N ASP A 103 -40.07 -6.24 -24.29
CA ASP A 103 -40.84 -6.83 -23.18
C ASP A 103 -40.58 -8.35 -23.04
N SER A 104 -39.29 -8.70 -23.02
CA SER A 104 -38.76 -10.06 -22.99
C SER A 104 -37.84 -10.24 -21.78
N TYR A 105 -37.56 -11.50 -21.45
CA TYR A 105 -36.65 -11.86 -20.36
C TYR A 105 -35.78 -13.04 -20.78
N CYS A 106 -34.62 -13.12 -20.17
CA CYS A 106 -33.64 -14.16 -20.38
C CYS A 106 -33.11 -14.65 -19.03
N TYR A 107 -32.36 -15.75 -19.04
CA TYR A 107 -31.75 -16.29 -17.83
C TYR A 107 -30.26 -16.60 -18.01
N PHE A 108 -29.56 -16.63 -16.88
CA PHE A 108 -28.26 -17.25 -16.77
C PHE A 108 -28.30 -18.33 -15.69
N SER A 109 -27.76 -19.51 -16.02
CA SER A 109 -27.47 -20.55 -15.04
C SER A 109 -26.37 -21.44 -15.59
N GLU A 110 -25.41 -21.81 -14.75
CA GLU A 110 -24.34 -22.71 -15.15
C GLU A 110 -24.76 -24.19 -15.07
N LYS A 111 -25.78 -24.53 -14.28
CA LYS A 111 -26.23 -25.93 -14.07
C LYS A 111 -27.62 -26.24 -14.60
N PHE A 112 -28.50 -25.26 -14.62
CA PHE A 112 -29.91 -25.49 -14.84
C PHE A 112 -30.31 -25.02 -16.23
N GLU A 113 -31.20 -25.78 -16.86
CA GLU A 113 -31.81 -25.41 -18.12
C GLU A 113 -33.26 -25.00 -17.90
N ILE A 114 -33.67 -23.91 -18.57
CA ILE A 114 -35.03 -23.39 -18.53
C ILE A 114 -35.68 -23.66 -19.89
N ASP A 115 -36.89 -24.20 -19.87
CA ASP A 115 -37.66 -24.39 -21.09
C ASP A 115 -38.14 -23.03 -21.64
N GLU A 116 -38.01 -22.84 -22.97
CA GLU A 116 -38.63 -21.74 -23.74
C GLU A 116 -38.17 -20.31 -23.35
N VAL A 117 -37.07 -20.18 -22.60
CA VAL A 117 -36.46 -18.88 -22.26
C VAL A 117 -35.04 -18.82 -22.82
N ALA A 118 -34.62 -17.65 -23.33
CA ALA A 118 -33.27 -17.49 -23.87
C ALA A 118 -32.22 -17.49 -22.75
N LYS A 119 -31.11 -18.22 -22.96
CA LYS A 119 -29.95 -18.26 -22.06
C LYS A 119 -28.89 -17.26 -22.53
N ILE A 120 -28.41 -16.40 -21.63
CA ILE A 120 -27.33 -15.44 -21.93
C ILE A 120 -25.95 -16.01 -21.60
N LYS A 121 -24.89 -15.38 -22.14
CA LYS A 121 -23.51 -15.74 -21.81
C LYS A 121 -23.02 -14.98 -20.58
N LYS A 122 -22.12 -15.62 -19.81
CA LYS A 122 -21.52 -15.04 -18.60
C LYS A 122 -20.88 -13.66 -18.83
N ASN A 123 -20.21 -13.48 -19.97
CA ASN A 123 -19.46 -12.27 -20.29
C ASN A 123 -20.32 -11.06 -20.68
N GLU A 124 -21.64 -11.21 -20.80
CA GLU A 124 -22.56 -10.10 -21.11
C GLU A 124 -22.91 -9.25 -19.89
N ILE A 125 -22.50 -9.70 -18.68
CA ILE A 125 -22.75 -9.04 -17.40
C ILE A 125 -21.45 -8.96 -16.62
N GLU A 126 -21.21 -7.81 -16.01
CA GLU A 126 -20.11 -7.60 -15.08
C GLU A 126 -20.64 -7.25 -13.68
N THR A 127 -20.02 -7.78 -12.63
CA THR A 127 -20.25 -7.32 -11.25
C THR A 127 -19.11 -6.51 -10.72
N ILE A 128 -19.44 -5.43 -10.01
CA ILE A 128 -18.52 -4.65 -9.20
C ILE A 128 -19.01 -4.71 -7.75
N TYR A 129 -18.11 -4.95 -6.80
CA TYR A 129 -18.42 -5.10 -5.37
C TYR A 129 -17.65 -4.06 -4.55
N TYR A 130 -18.35 -3.40 -3.63
CA TYR A 130 -17.78 -2.48 -2.66
C TYR A 130 -18.27 -2.80 -1.25
N SER A 131 -17.34 -2.73 -0.30
CA SER A 131 -17.63 -2.67 1.13
C SER A 131 -16.68 -1.67 1.78
N PRO A 132 -17.17 -0.81 2.70
CA PRO A 132 -16.31 0.03 3.53
C PRO A 132 -15.64 -0.76 4.67
N VAL A 133 -16.08 -2.01 4.91
CA VAL A 133 -15.54 -2.87 5.96
C VAL A 133 -14.24 -3.53 5.49
N ILE A 134 -13.17 -3.32 6.24
CA ILE A 134 -11.87 -3.96 6.00
C ILE A 134 -11.82 -5.23 6.85
N ASP A 135 -12.35 -6.34 6.32
CA ASP A 135 -12.37 -7.66 6.98
C ASP A 135 -11.72 -8.71 6.09
N TYR A 136 -10.63 -9.34 6.57
CA TYR A 136 -9.86 -10.35 5.84
C TYR A 136 -10.72 -11.42 5.14
N ASP A 137 -11.89 -11.78 5.67
CA ASP A 137 -12.78 -12.77 5.05
C ASP A 137 -13.43 -12.29 3.73
N LEU A 138 -13.38 -10.99 3.45
CA LEU A 138 -13.84 -10.37 2.19
C LEU A 138 -12.77 -10.41 1.08
N THR A 139 -11.54 -10.85 1.37
CA THR A 139 -10.45 -10.95 0.39
C THR A 139 -10.78 -11.81 -0.82
N ASP A 140 -11.68 -12.78 -0.67
CA ASP A 140 -12.07 -13.69 -1.73
C ASP A 140 -13.24 -13.17 -2.59
N ILE A 141 -13.74 -11.96 -2.29
CA ILE A 141 -14.70 -11.24 -3.14
C ILE A 141 -13.90 -10.28 -4.03
N ASN A 142 -13.54 -10.77 -5.22
CA ASN A 142 -12.67 -9.99 -6.09
C ASN A 142 -13.38 -8.82 -6.79
N SER A 143 -12.99 -7.57 -6.49
CA SER A 143 -13.46 -6.38 -7.20
C SER A 143 -12.50 -5.18 -7.11
N GLN A 144 -12.26 -4.53 -8.26
CA GLN A 144 -11.29 -3.44 -8.42
C GLN A 144 -11.51 -2.22 -7.54
N ILE A 145 -12.74 -2.01 -7.06
CA ILE A 145 -13.08 -0.88 -6.18
C ILE A 145 -13.15 -1.28 -4.71
N SER A 146 -13.01 -2.57 -4.40
CA SER A 146 -13.11 -3.07 -3.05
C SER A 146 -11.90 -2.62 -2.24
N MET A 147 -12.16 -1.93 -1.14
CA MET A 147 -11.13 -1.39 -0.25
C MET A 147 -10.16 -2.49 0.23
N ILE A 148 -10.66 -3.72 0.34
CA ILE A 148 -9.87 -4.84 0.81
C ILE A 148 -8.91 -5.42 -0.21
N GLN A 149 -9.21 -5.31 -1.51
CA GLN A 149 -8.26 -5.72 -2.54
C GLN A 149 -7.02 -4.82 -2.61
N HIS A 150 -7.12 -3.63 -2.02
CA HIS A 150 -5.98 -2.74 -1.78
C HIS A 150 -5.24 -3.09 -0.48
N HIS A 151 -5.31 -4.35 -0.02
CA HIS A 151 -4.54 -4.81 1.12
C HIS A 151 -3.07 -4.46 0.95
N SER A 152 -2.63 -3.57 1.82
CA SER A 152 -1.24 -3.22 1.98
C SER A 152 -0.67 -3.87 3.23
N GLU A 153 0.64 -4.03 3.26
CA GLU A 153 1.36 -4.67 4.37
C GLU A 153 1.16 -3.98 5.73
N SER A 154 0.69 -2.73 5.74
CA SER A 154 0.38 -1.94 6.95
C SER A 154 -0.84 -1.01 6.76
N ILE A 155 -1.43 -0.56 7.87
CA ILE A 155 -2.50 0.46 7.90
C ILE A 155 -2.00 1.80 7.31
N SER A 156 -0.72 2.15 7.53
CA SER A 156 -0.15 3.40 7.01
C SER A 156 -0.07 3.39 5.48
N THR A 157 0.38 2.28 4.90
CA THR A 157 0.36 2.10 3.43
C THR A 157 -1.06 2.20 2.88
N PHE A 158 -2.04 1.57 3.52
CA PHE A 158 -3.45 1.62 3.08
C PHE A 158 -3.97 3.06 3.08
N TYR A 159 -3.62 3.82 4.11
CA TYR A 159 -4.01 5.23 4.20
C TYR A 159 -3.38 6.09 3.10
N ILE A 160 -2.09 5.89 2.79
CA ILE A 160 -1.39 6.62 1.71
C ILE A 160 -2.01 6.31 0.35
N GLN A 161 -2.31 5.04 0.07
CA GLN A 161 -2.97 4.63 -1.18
C GLN A 161 -4.37 5.23 -1.31
N ASN A 162 -5.11 5.37 -0.20
CA ASN A 162 -6.39 6.10 -0.19
C ASN A 162 -6.19 7.58 -0.54
N ILE A 163 -5.19 8.24 0.06
CA ILE A 163 -4.88 9.64 -0.27
C ILE A 163 -4.60 9.78 -1.77
N GLN A 164 -3.84 8.88 -2.38
CA GLN A 164 -3.59 8.93 -3.84
C GLN A 164 -4.87 8.85 -4.66
N ARG A 165 -5.81 7.94 -4.31
CA ARG A 165 -7.12 7.84 -4.96
C ARG A 165 -7.95 9.12 -4.76
N HIS A 166 -7.96 9.66 -3.53
CA HIS A 166 -8.64 10.90 -3.23
C HIS A 166 -8.09 12.06 -4.05
N LEU A 167 -6.76 12.21 -4.13
CA LEU A 167 -6.12 13.26 -4.92
C LEU A 167 -6.48 13.16 -6.40
N PHE A 168 -6.46 11.94 -6.94
CA PHE A 168 -6.82 11.69 -8.33
C PHE A 168 -8.27 12.08 -8.63
N PHE A 169 -9.19 11.80 -7.71
CA PHE A 169 -10.59 12.19 -7.81
C PHE A 169 -10.81 13.70 -7.58
N LEU A 170 -10.28 14.26 -6.49
CA LEU A 170 -10.52 15.64 -6.06
C LEU A 170 -9.93 16.71 -7.00
N LYS A 171 -8.93 16.36 -7.83
CA LYS A 171 -8.43 17.26 -8.88
C LYS A 171 -9.38 17.42 -10.06
N ASN A 172 -10.38 16.56 -10.20
CA ASN A 172 -11.44 16.75 -11.19
C ASN A 172 -12.46 17.77 -10.65
N THR A 173 -12.15 19.06 -10.81
CA THR A 173 -12.96 20.16 -10.28
C THR A 173 -14.37 20.17 -10.84
N ASP A 174 -14.53 19.87 -12.13
CA ASP A 174 -15.83 19.88 -12.80
C ASP A 174 -16.75 18.79 -12.24
N LEU A 175 -16.23 17.58 -12.03
CA LEU A 175 -16.98 16.50 -11.41
C LEU A 175 -17.34 16.84 -9.96
N LEU A 176 -16.38 17.39 -9.21
CA LEU A 176 -16.61 17.76 -7.81
C LEU A 176 -17.65 18.87 -7.68
N GLU A 177 -17.63 19.88 -8.54
CA GLU A 177 -18.63 20.95 -8.60
C GLU A 177 -20.00 20.39 -8.94
N ASN A 178 -20.11 19.53 -9.95
CA ASN A 178 -21.35 18.85 -10.31
C ASN A 178 -21.92 18.03 -9.14
N LEU A 179 -21.08 17.26 -8.42
CA LEU A 179 -21.50 16.54 -7.23
C LEU A 179 -21.97 17.49 -6.12
N LYS A 180 -21.28 18.61 -5.92
CA LYS A 180 -21.66 19.64 -4.95
C LYS A 180 -22.97 20.35 -5.30
N THR A 181 -23.35 20.46 -6.58
CA THR A 181 -24.67 21.00 -6.94
C THR A 181 -25.82 20.10 -6.48
N LYS A 182 -25.62 18.78 -6.48
CA LYS A 182 -26.61 17.79 -6.03
C LYS A 182 -26.53 17.55 -4.52
N TYR A 183 -25.33 17.61 -3.96
CA TYR A 183 -25.07 17.45 -2.54
C TYR A 183 -24.04 18.48 -2.07
N GLU A 184 -24.55 19.62 -1.60
CA GLU A 184 -23.76 20.78 -1.17
C GLU A 184 -22.64 20.41 -0.18
N HIS A 185 -22.90 19.43 0.68
CA HIS A 185 -21.97 18.97 1.72
C HIS A 185 -21.08 17.79 1.27
N PHE A 186 -20.90 17.56 -0.03
CA PHE A 186 -20.04 16.49 -0.52
C PHE A 186 -18.62 16.58 0.07
N PRO A 187 -18.11 15.51 0.70
CA PRO A 187 -16.84 15.53 1.41
C PRO A 187 -15.68 15.77 0.46
N SER A 188 -14.89 16.77 0.78
CA SER A 188 -13.67 17.12 0.06
C SER A 188 -12.72 17.84 1.02
N TYR A 189 -11.45 17.86 0.65
CA TYR A 189 -10.42 18.66 1.30
C TYR A 189 -9.54 19.29 0.23
N GLU A 190 -9.03 20.47 0.51
CA GLU A 190 -8.27 21.27 -0.48
C GLU A 190 -6.77 21.14 -0.27
N LYS A 191 -6.35 20.74 0.93
CA LYS A 191 -4.94 20.72 1.31
C LYS A 191 -4.54 19.45 2.03
N LEU A 192 -3.32 19.01 1.77
CA LEU A 192 -2.60 17.98 2.52
C LEU A 192 -1.54 18.61 3.41
N THR A 193 -1.15 17.91 4.47
CA THR A 193 0.02 18.21 5.28
C THR A 193 0.98 17.04 5.23
N ILE A 194 2.27 17.35 5.03
CA ILE A 194 3.38 16.40 5.20
C ILE A 194 4.22 16.87 6.37
N LYS A 195 4.42 16.01 7.36
CA LYS A 195 5.28 16.28 8.52
C LYS A 195 6.30 15.16 8.71
N ALA A 196 7.47 15.50 9.22
CA ALA A 196 8.39 14.48 9.72
C ALA A 196 7.81 13.90 11.02
N ASN A 197 7.74 12.57 11.12
CA ASN A 197 7.23 11.93 12.34
C ASN A 197 8.15 12.22 13.52
N GLN A 198 7.57 12.55 14.67
CA GLN A 198 8.31 12.63 15.92
C GLN A 198 8.61 11.22 16.45
N LEU A 199 9.87 10.80 16.32
CA LEU A 199 10.35 9.50 16.78
C LEU A 199 11.01 9.62 18.16
N TYR A 200 10.95 8.58 18.98
CA TYR A 200 11.63 8.56 20.29
C TYR A 200 12.99 7.89 20.17
N LYS A 201 13.98 8.42 20.90
CA LYS A 201 15.31 7.80 21.04
C LYS A 201 15.20 6.34 21.51
N ASP A 202 14.30 6.10 22.48
CA ASP A 202 13.92 4.79 23.00
C ASP A 202 13.61 3.75 21.91
N ASP A 203 12.98 4.14 20.81
CA ASP A 203 12.60 3.18 19.75
C ASP A 203 13.85 2.60 19.07
N PHE A 204 14.90 3.41 18.92
CA PHE A 204 16.18 3.03 18.34
C PHE A 204 17.06 2.31 19.36
N GLU A 205 17.01 2.73 20.64
CA GLU A 205 17.73 2.08 21.74
C GLU A 205 17.13 0.71 22.12
N ARG A 206 15.83 0.46 21.91
CA ARG A 206 15.22 -0.85 22.23
C ARG A 206 15.55 -1.94 21.22
N VAL A 207 15.80 -1.59 19.95
CA VAL A 207 16.33 -2.53 18.95
C VAL A 207 17.58 -3.22 19.52
N TYR A 208 18.42 -2.47 20.24
CA TYR A 208 19.60 -2.99 20.92
C TYR A 208 19.28 -3.94 22.08
N ILE A 209 18.29 -3.64 22.91
CA ILE A 209 17.91 -4.50 24.06
C ILE A 209 17.32 -5.84 23.59
N GLN A 210 16.52 -5.82 22.52
CA GLN A 210 15.70 -6.96 22.09
C GLN A 210 16.36 -7.82 21.01
N THR A 211 17.24 -7.26 20.19
CA THR A 211 18.06 -8.08 19.28
C THR A 211 19.16 -8.76 20.09
N THR A 212 19.36 -10.05 19.87
CA THR A 212 20.52 -10.81 20.41
C THR A 212 21.87 -10.25 19.94
N ILE A 213 21.87 -9.22 19.09
CA ILE A 213 23.03 -8.45 18.63
C ILE A 213 23.44 -7.40 19.68
N GLY A 214 22.49 -6.77 20.38
CA GLY A 214 22.78 -5.73 21.37
C GLY A 214 22.80 -6.20 22.83
N ASN A 215 22.32 -7.41 23.14
CA ASN A 215 22.44 -7.95 24.51
C ASN A 215 23.84 -8.53 24.73
N ASN A 216 24.76 -7.60 25.00
CA ASN A 216 26.21 -7.70 25.10
C ASN A 216 26.92 -7.77 23.73
N LEU A 217 27.38 -6.61 23.25
CA LEU A 217 28.62 -6.52 22.45
C LEU A 217 29.71 -7.42 23.05
N TYR A 218 29.75 -7.55 24.38
CA TYR A 218 30.58 -8.51 25.12
C TYR A 218 30.25 -10.00 24.85
N ARG A 219 28.99 -10.44 24.67
CA ARG A 219 28.64 -11.84 24.34
C ARG A 219 28.91 -12.14 22.87
N VAL A 220 28.55 -11.24 21.95
CA VAL A 220 28.88 -11.43 20.52
C VAL A 220 30.40 -11.41 20.34
N ARG A 221 31.11 -10.47 20.97
CA ARG A 221 32.57 -10.43 21.03
C ARG A 221 33.14 -11.71 21.65
N ASN A 222 32.63 -12.17 22.79
CA ASN A 222 33.14 -13.37 23.45
C ASN A 222 32.83 -14.65 22.67
N ASP A 223 31.65 -14.77 22.06
CA ASP A 223 31.29 -15.88 21.18
C ASP A 223 32.16 -15.88 19.93
N LEU A 224 32.46 -14.71 19.36
CA LEU A 224 33.40 -14.57 18.24
C LEU A 224 34.84 -14.86 18.66
N MET A 225 35.28 -14.42 19.85
CA MET A 225 36.58 -14.73 20.42
C MET A 225 36.73 -16.24 20.65
N ASP A 226 35.73 -16.88 21.26
CA ASP A 226 35.75 -18.31 21.52
C ASP A 226 35.73 -19.12 20.22
N LYS A 227 34.93 -18.71 19.23
CA LYS A 227 34.97 -19.30 17.88
C LYS A 227 36.33 -19.08 17.20
N ALA A 228 36.94 -17.91 17.32
CA ALA A 228 38.26 -17.62 16.73
C ALA A 228 39.39 -18.50 17.33
N LYS A 229 39.24 -19.01 18.57
CA LYS A 229 40.19 -19.97 19.15
C LYS A 229 40.20 -21.33 18.44
N TYR A 230 39.02 -21.79 18.00
CA TYR A 230 38.82 -23.19 17.57
C TYR A 230 38.50 -23.33 16.07
N GLN A 231 38.11 -22.24 15.41
CA GLN A 231 37.73 -22.21 14.01
C GLN A 231 38.29 -20.96 13.32
N ARG A 232 39.22 -21.14 12.37
CA ARG A 232 39.63 -20.10 11.42
C ARG A 232 38.53 -19.89 10.40
N PHE A 233 37.53 -19.12 10.78
CA PHE A 233 36.46 -18.69 9.90
C PHE A 233 36.69 -17.25 9.49
N CYS A 234 36.46 -16.34 10.43
CA CYS A 234 36.16 -14.94 10.14
C CYS A 234 37.18 -13.95 10.69
N PHE A 235 37.90 -14.34 11.74
CA PHE A 235 39.02 -13.63 12.37
C PHE A 235 40.13 -14.66 12.62
N GLU A 236 41.39 -14.30 12.37
CA GLU A 236 42.54 -15.20 12.52
C GLU A 236 42.99 -15.36 13.97
N SER A 237 42.58 -14.45 14.85
CA SER A 237 42.88 -14.48 16.28
C SER A 237 41.86 -13.71 17.11
N GLU A 238 41.82 -13.98 18.42
CA GLU A 238 41.06 -13.17 19.38
C GLU A 238 41.47 -11.69 19.37
N LYS A 239 42.75 -11.42 19.08
CA LYS A 239 43.28 -10.06 18.99
C LYS A 239 42.67 -9.29 17.82
N GLU A 240 42.40 -9.93 16.68
CA GLU A 240 41.70 -9.28 15.57
C GLU A 240 40.24 -8.95 15.93
N VAL A 241 39.58 -9.80 16.71
CA VAL A 241 38.24 -9.52 17.25
C VAL A 241 38.28 -8.31 18.19
N GLU A 242 39.28 -8.26 19.09
CA GLU A 242 39.48 -7.14 20.01
C GLU A 242 39.80 -5.82 19.32
N ASP A 243 40.76 -5.82 18.40
CA ASP A 243 41.13 -4.65 17.60
C ASP A 243 39.94 -4.17 16.77
N PHE A 244 39.10 -5.08 16.25
CA PHE A 244 37.88 -4.72 15.52
C PHE A 244 36.85 -3.99 16.38
N PHE A 245 36.56 -4.48 17.58
CA PHE A 245 35.59 -3.84 18.47
C PHE A 245 36.12 -2.56 19.13
N ASN A 246 37.44 -2.43 19.29
CA ASN A 246 38.07 -1.22 19.83
C ASN A 246 38.20 -0.10 18.79
N ASN A 247 38.25 -0.43 17.50
CA ASN A 247 38.40 0.54 16.41
C ASN A 247 37.07 1.08 15.85
N ASN A 248 35.92 0.53 16.26
CA ASN A 248 34.60 0.98 15.83
C ASN A 248 33.84 1.57 17.03
N GLN A 249 33.23 2.74 16.86
CA GLN A 249 32.33 3.32 17.86
C GLN A 249 31.13 2.41 18.07
N GLY A 250 30.62 2.37 19.30
CA GLY A 250 29.40 1.64 19.57
C GLY A 250 28.22 2.26 18.82
N LEU A 251 27.29 1.44 18.33
CA LEU A 251 26.08 1.93 17.63
C LEU A 251 25.30 2.97 18.45
N GLN A 252 25.29 2.85 19.78
CA GLN A 252 24.68 3.84 20.68
C GLN A 252 25.45 5.17 20.71
N GLU A 253 26.78 5.13 20.63
CA GLU A 253 27.62 6.32 20.56
C GLU A 253 27.44 7.02 19.20
N GLU A 254 27.35 6.26 18.11
CA GLU A 254 27.03 6.79 16.78
C GLU A 254 25.65 7.46 16.76
N LEU A 255 24.60 6.82 17.33
CA LEU A 255 23.27 7.41 17.47
C LEU A 255 23.29 8.71 18.28
N THR A 256 23.94 8.69 19.45
CA THR A 256 24.05 9.87 20.32
C THR A 256 24.78 11.01 19.61
N SER A 257 25.85 10.70 18.87
CA SER A 257 26.62 11.67 18.10
C SER A 257 25.77 12.29 16.99
N ILE A 258 25.00 11.50 16.26
CA ILE A 258 24.06 12.01 15.24
C ILE A 258 23.02 12.92 15.89
N TRP A 259 22.37 12.50 16.98
CA TRP A 259 21.33 13.28 17.64
C TRP A 259 21.86 14.63 18.16
N SER A 260 23.10 14.66 18.67
CA SER A 260 23.71 15.89 19.19
C SER A 260 23.89 16.98 18.11
N ILE A 261 24.03 16.61 16.83
CA ILE A 261 24.12 17.57 15.73
C ILE A 261 22.78 18.28 15.47
N TYR A 262 21.67 17.60 15.75
CA TYR A 262 20.31 18.07 15.49
C TYR A 262 19.56 18.46 16.76
N GLU A 263 20.24 18.49 17.92
CA GLU A 263 19.63 18.76 19.21
C GLU A 263 18.93 20.13 19.23
N SER A 264 17.69 20.11 19.70
CA SER A 264 16.85 21.29 19.86
C SER A 264 16.19 21.23 21.24
N SER A 265 16.48 22.25 22.07
CA SER A 265 15.94 22.55 23.41
C SER A 265 15.84 21.41 24.46
N GLU A 266 16.08 21.74 25.74
CA GLU A 266 16.04 20.77 26.86
C GLU A 266 14.67 20.05 27.02
N GLU A 267 13.57 20.61 26.50
CA GLU A 267 12.20 20.07 26.63
C GLU A 267 11.94 18.79 25.80
N SER A 268 12.78 18.47 24.80
CA SER A 268 12.61 17.33 23.86
C SER A 268 13.65 16.21 24.04
N SER A 269 14.20 16.04 25.24
CA SER A 269 15.34 15.13 25.51
C SER A 269 15.14 13.67 25.06
N HIS A 270 13.90 13.18 25.05
CA HIS A 270 13.51 11.80 24.71
C HIS A 270 13.12 11.61 23.23
N LEU A 271 12.89 12.70 22.49
CA LEU A 271 12.58 12.72 21.07
C LEU A 271 13.85 12.88 20.24
N LEU A 272 13.83 12.47 18.97
CA LEU A 272 14.94 12.72 18.04
C LEU A 272 15.09 14.20 17.68
N HIS A 273 14.00 14.95 17.72
CA HIS A 273 13.94 16.37 17.32
C HIS A 273 12.74 17.09 17.95
N ASP A 274 12.76 18.42 17.99
CA ASP A 274 11.67 19.25 18.57
C ASP A 274 10.42 19.35 17.69
N GLY A 275 10.51 18.96 16.40
CA GLY A 275 9.37 18.99 15.50
C GLY A 275 9.13 20.32 14.80
N LYS A 276 10.09 21.26 14.83
CA LYS A 276 9.89 22.61 14.26
C LYS A 276 10.43 22.79 12.85
N ASP A 277 11.62 22.25 12.57
CA ASP A 277 12.29 22.36 11.26
C ASP A 277 12.10 21.08 10.45
N PHE A 278 11.25 21.13 9.41
CA PHE A 278 10.90 19.95 8.63
C PHE A 278 12.12 19.23 8.05
N LYS A 279 13.08 19.97 7.46
CA LYS A 279 14.25 19.36 6.83
C LYS A 279 15.13 18.70 7.87
N LYS A 280 15.48 19.41 8.95
CA LYS A 280 16.31 18.84 10.02
C LYS A 280 15.67 17.62 10.68
N ASN A 281 14.36 17.66 10.92
CA ASN A 281 13.62 16.54 11.49
C ASN A 281 13.66 15.32 10.57
N LEU A 282 13.49 15.52 9.26
CA LEU A 282 13.56 14.46 8.27
C LEU A 282 14.98 13.85 8.20
N GLU A 283 16.00 14.71 8.19
CA GLU A 283 17.40 14.31 8.14
C GLU A 283 17.78 13.45 9.35
N VAL A 284 17.51 13.90 10.57
CA VAL A 284 17.85 13.13 11.78
C VAL A 284 17.10 11.80 11.86
N ASN A 285 15.84 11.75 11.39
CA ASN A 285 15.09 10.50 11.30
C ASN A 285 15.80 9.51 10.36
N ILE A 286 16.12 9.93 9.14
CA ILE A 286 16.80 9.07 8.15
C ILE A 286 18.17 8.61 8.65
N LEU A 287 18.97 9.52 9.21
CA LEU A 287 20.30 9.18 9.73
C LEU A 287 20.22 8.18 10.90
N SER A 288 19.22 8.32 11.77
CA SER A 288 18.99 7.35 12.87
C SER A 288 18.65 5.96 12.33
N PHE A 289 17.84 5.87 11.27
CA PHE A 289 17.57 4.61 10.58
C PHE A 289 18.82 4.01 9.92
N LEU A 290 19.66 4.84 9.30
CA LEU A 290 20.94 4.38 8.72
C LEU A 290 21.91 3.86 9.79
N VAL A 291 21.94 4.44 11.00
CA VAL A 291 22.80 3.91 12.06
C VAL A 291 22.30 2.54 12.55
N ILE A 292 20.99 2.35 12.75
CA ILE A 292 20.47 1.04 13.22
C ILE A 292 20.49 -0.04 12.14
N ASN A 293 20.40 0.35 10.87
CA ASN A 293 20.49 -0.56 9.72
C ASN A 293 21.93 -0.81 9.28
N ASP A 294 22.92 -0.34 10.04
CA ASP A 294 24.31 -0.53 9.70
C ASP A 294 24.65 -2.03 9.66
N THR A 295 25.40 -2.43 8.64
CA THR A 295 25.69 -3.83 8.35
C THR A 295 27.13 -4.17 8.72
N PHE A 296 27.31 -5.24 9.49
CA PHE A 296 28.63 -5.78 9.80
C PHE A 296 28.93 -7.01 8.95
N ALA A 297 30.01 -6.97 8.17
CA ALA A 297 30.51 -8.18 7.52
C ALA A 297 31.03 -9.14 8.59
N MET A 298 30.55 -10.38 8.55
CA MET A 298 30.99 -11.44 9.47
C MET A 298 32.33 -12.04 9.06
N ASN A 299 33.15 -11.46 8.16
CA ASN A 299 34.44 -12.03 7.71
C ASN A 299 35.57 -10.98 7.76
N ASN A 300 36.82 -11.42 7.57
CA ASN A 300 38.02 -10.57 7.59
C ASN A 300 38.13 -9.56 6.41
N ASP A 301 37.11 -9.47 5.54
CA ASP A 301 37.06 -8.49 4.45
C ASP A 301 36.31 -7.20 4.84
N ASN A 302 36.00 -7.02 6.12
CA ASN A 302 35.41 -5.77 6.62
C ASN A 302 36.43 -4.61 6.58
N GLY A 303 35.99 -3.41 6.18
CA GLY A 303 36.77 -2.18 6.22
C GLY A 303 36.17 -1.15 7.18
N GLY A 304 37.01 -0.50 7.98
CA GLY A 304 36.58 0.63 8.82
C GLY A 304 36.32 1.89 7.99
N TYR A 305 35.48 2.78 8.54
CA TYR A 305 35.21 4.11 8.02
C TYR A 305 35.24 5.12 9.16
N ASP A 306 35.81 6.31 8.92
CA ASP A 306 35.87 7.36 9.93
C ASP A 306 34.50 8.04 10.06
N PHE A 307 33.81 7.76 11.16
CA PHE A 307 32.48 8.32 11.44
C PHE A 307 32.51 9.85 11.60
N ASN A 308 33.65 10.44 11.98
CA ASN A 308 33.75 11.90 12.09
C ASN A 308 33.53 12.61 10.76
N LYS A 309 33.86 11.98 9.62
CA LYS A 309 33.53 12.53 8.29
C LYS A 309 32.03 12.75 8.11
N ILE A 310 31.19 11.89 8.70
CA ILE A 310 29.73 12.06 8.68
C ILE A 310 29.32 13.22 9.58
N LEU A 311 29.93 13.34 10.76
CA LEU A 311 29.60 14.39 11.73
C LEU A 311 30.02 15.79 11.24
N GLU A 312 31.16 15.88 10.58
CA GLU A 312 31.78 17.12 10.10
C GLU A 312 31.25 17.59 8.74
N ALA A 313 30.51 16.75 8.01
CA ALA A 313 29.95 17.07 6.70
C ALA A 313 28.98 18.26 6.74
N GLU A 314 29.11 19.18 5.79
CA GLU A 314 28.44 20.49 5.81
C GLU A 314 26.92 20.35 5.63
N ASN A 315 26.49 19.40 4.80
CA ASN A 315 25.09 19.23 4.42
C ASN A 315 24.67 17.75 4.42
N PHE A 316 23.36 17.50 4.33
CA PHE A 316 22.82 16.15 4.36
C PHE A 316 23.28 15.27 3.20
N THR A 317 23.42 15.82 2.00
CA THR A 317 23.91 15.06 0.82
C THR A 317 25.33 14.54 1.04
N GLU A 318 26.22 15.35 1.62
CA GLU A 318 27.56 14.90 2.02
C GLU A 318 27.52 13.82 3.11
N LYS A 319 26.66 13.98 4.13
CA LYS A 319 26.44 12.93 5.14
C LYS A 319 26.03 11.61 4.50
N LEU A 320 25.13 11.65 3.52
CA LEU A 320 24.72 10.46 2.76
C LEU A 320 25.87 9.85 1.96
N HIS A 321 26.70 10.66 1.31
CA HIS A 321 27.90 10.15 0.61
C HIS A 321 28.85 9.43 1.56
N HIS A 322 29.09 9.98 2.76
CA HIS A 322 29.93 9.31 3.75
C HIS A 322 29.31 8.02 4.28
N PHE A 323 28.01 8.01 4.60
CA PHE A 323 27.30 6.78 4.95
C PHE A 323 27.34 5.74 3.82
N PHE A 324 27.17 6.15 2.57
CA PHE A 324 27.25 5.26 1.41
C PHE A 324 28.61 4.56 1.32
N ASN A 325 29.69 5.33 1.52
CA ASN A 325 31.04 4.77 1.55
C ASN A 325 31.24 3.83 2.75
N LYS A 326 30.78 4.23 3.94
CA LYS A 326 30.79 3.43 5.18
C LYS A 326 30.15 2.05 4.94
N TYR A 327 28.91 2.03 4.45
CA TYR A 327 28.15 0.80 4.17
C TYR A 327 28.87 -0.14 3.20
N ILE A 328 29.41 0.38 2.08
CA ILE A 328 30.07 -0.47 1.09
C ILE A 328 31.39 -1.01 1.64
N THR A 329 32.22 -0.18 2.28
CA THR A 329 33.51 -0.64 2.81
C THR A 329 33.35 -1.61 3.98
N GLN A 330 32.33 -1.43 4.82
CA GLN A 330 32.05 -2.35 5.92
C GLN A 330 31.48 -3.68 5.44
N THR A 331 30.72 -3.66 4.35
CA THR A 331 30.25 -4.90 3.70
C THR A 331 31.40 -5.67 3.06
N SER A 332 32.30 -4.99 2.34
CA SER A 332 33.50 -5.59 1.74
C SER A 332 34.50 -4.52 1.29
N LYS A 333 35.64 -4.49 1.97
CA LYS A 333 36.79 -3.64 1.63
C LYS A 333 37.35 -3.99 0.25
N SER A 334 37.33 -5.26 -0.14
CA SER A 334 37.78 -5.69 -1.46
C SER A 334 36.87 -5.16 -2.58
N PHE A 335 35.55 -5.26 -2.44
CA PHE A 335 34.61 -4.66 -3.38
C PHE A 335 34.78 -3.15 -3.44
N TYR A 336 34.85 -2.48 -2.28
CA TYR A 336 35.04 -1.04 -2.20
C TYR A 336 36.28 -0.58 -2.99
N ARG A 337 37.42 -1.24 -2.81
CA ARG A 337 38.67 -0.95 -3.55
C ARG A 337 38.54 -1.13 -5.06
N ILE A 338 37.85 -2.19 -5.51
CA ILE A 338 37.64 -2.44 -6.94
C ILE A 338 36.73 -1.35 -7.53
N LEU A 339 35.67 -0.97 -6.81
CA LEU A 339 34.71 0.04 -7.25
C LEU A 339 35.31 1.45 -7.29
N LEU A 340 36.27 1.78 -6.42
CA LEU A 340 36.91 3.09 -6.40
C LEU A 340 37.58 3.46 -7.73
N LYS A 341 38.17 2.48 -8.45
CA LYS A 341 38.89 2.70 -9.72
C LYS A 341 39.86 3.90 -9.70
N GLY A 342 40.53 4.13 -8.57
CA GLY A 342 41.48 5.24 -8.38
C GLY A 342 40.88 6.56 -7.88
N LYS A 343 39.57 6.61 -7.61
CA LYS A 343 38.94 7.70 -6.84
C LYS A 343 39.27 7.56 -5.35
N ASN A 344 39.13 8.67 -4.60
CA ASN A 344 39.29 8.66 -3.14
C ASN A 344 38.08 8.02 -2.44
N GLU A 345 36.88 8.36 -2.89
CA GLU A 345 35.61 7.88 -2.34
C GLU A 345 34.62 7.62 -3.50
N LEU A 346 33.64 6.74 -3.24
CA LEU A 346 32.52 6.50 -4.14
C LEU A 346 31.51 7.64 -4.02
N ASN A 347 30.78 7.90 -5.11
CA ASN A 347 29.73 8.89 -5.16
C ASN A 347 28.38 8.19 -5.46
N ILE A 348 27.32 8.59 -4.74
CA ILE A 348 25.97 8.05 -4.95
C ILE A 348 25.45 8.37 -6.36
N GLU A 349 25.85 9.50 -6.97
CA GLU A 349 25.47 9.83 -8.35
C GLU A 349 25.96 8.80 -9.37
N ASP A 350 27.06 8.09 -9.06
CA ASP A 350 27.62 7.07 -9.93
C ASP A 350 26.85 5.73 -9.81
N SER A 351 25.73 5.67 -9.08
CA SER A 351 24.99 4.43 -8.79
C SER A 351 24.73 3.54 -10.00
N GLU A 352 24.36 4.11 -11.16
CA GLU A 352 24.12 3.32 -12.38
C GLU A 352 25.39 2.67 -12.92
N ILE A 353 26.51 3.40 -12.87
CA ILE A 353 27.83 2.90 -13.27
C ILE A 353 28.27 1.81 -12.30
N LEU A 354 28.09 2.01 -11.00
CA LEU A 354 28.46 1.04 -9.95
C LEU A 354 27.64 -0.25 -10.06
N LEU A 355 26.32 -0.15 -10.28
CA LEU A 355 25.44 -1.31 -10.47
C LEU A 355 25.80 -2.12 -11.73
N LYS A 356 26.18 -1.42 -12.80
CA LYS A 356 26.68 -2.06 -14.03
C LYS A 356 28.00 -2.79 -13.76
N GLU A 357 28.94 -2.14 -13.05
CA GLU A 357 30.21 -2.76 -12.69
C GLU A 357 30.01 -4.04 -11.85
N LEU A 358 29.10 -4.01 -10.87
CA LEU A 358 28.74 -5.19 -10.07
C LEU A 358 28.06 -6.31 -10.87
N THR A 359 27.58 -6.03 -12.07
CA THR A 359 26.91 -7.01 -12.93
C THR A 359 27.86 -7.60 -13.96
N ASP A 360 28.76 -6.77 -14.50
CA ASP A 360 29.62 -7.11 -15.64
C ASP A 360 31.01 -7.58 -15.19
N ASN A 361 31.50 -7.15 -14.02
CA ASN A 361 32.84 -7.48 -13.54
C ASN A 361 32.88 -8.88 -12.92
N ASN A 362 33.54 -9.82 -13.60
CA ASN A 362 33.66 -11.21 -13.15
C ASN A 362 34.26 -11.35 -11.74
N SER A 363 35.17 -10.46 -11.33
CA SER A 363 35.79 -10.49 -10.01
C SER A 363 34.82 -10.13 -8.88
N LEU A 364 33.73 -9.41 -9.20
CA LEU A 364 32.68 -9.03 -8.26
C LEU A 364 31.46 -9.97 -8.34
N LYS A 365 31.42 -10.88 -9.31
CA LYS A 365 30.26 -11.75 -9.58
C LYS A 365 30.49 -13.20 -9.16
N ASN A 366 31.67 -13.74 -9.51
CA ASN A 366 31.95 -15.17 -9.40
C ASN A 366 33.19 -15.41 -8.56
N GLY A 367 33.14 -16.45 -7.73
CA GLY A 367 34.28 -16.92 -6.94
C GLY A 367 34.03 -16.96 -5.43
N THR A 368 35.11 -17.14 -4.69
CA THR A 368 35.11 -17.24 -3.23
C THR A 368 36.20 -16.37 -2.64
N PHE A 369 35.88 -15.69 -1.54
CA PHE A 369 36.88 -15.07 -0.67
C PHE A 369 37.73 -16.14 0.05
N PRO A 370 38.93 -15.76 0.55
CA PRO A 370 39.64 -16.55 1.56
C PRO A 370 38.68 -16.92 2.71
N GLY A 371 38.65 -18.19 3.11
CA GLY A 371 37.68 -18.72 4.09
C GLY A 371 36.41 -19.35 3.49
N GLY A 372 36.28 -19.39 2.15
CA GLY A 372 35.23 -20.17 1.46
C GLY A 372 33.88 -19.44 1.27
N PHE A 373 33.79 -18.16 1.63
CA PHE A 373 32.59 -17.35 1.43
C PHE A 373 32.39 -17.00 -0.04
N LYS A 374 31.17 -17.24 -0.56
CA LYS A 374 30.82 -16.88 -1.94
C LYS A 374 30.75 -15.37 -2.12
N ILE A 375 31.16 -14.91 -3.30
CA ILE A 375 31.13 -13.48 -3.69
C ILE A 375 29.68 -13.00 -3.96
N GLU A 376 28.82 -13.88 -4.47
CA GLU A 376 27.45 -13.55 -4.91
C GLU A 376 26.56 -12.93 -3.81
N PRO A 377 26.49 -13.46 -2.56
CA PRO A 377 25.73 -12.81 -1.49
C PRO A 377 26.19 -11.39 -1.16
N ILE A 378 27.51 -11.15 -1.15
CA ILE A 378 28.11 -9.84 -0.88
C ILE A 378 27.76 -8.87 -2.00
N ASN A 379 27.87 -9.31 -3.25
CA ASN A 379 27.46 -8.53 -4.42
C ASN A 379 25.99 -8.08 -4.31
N ARG A 380 25.10 -9.00 -3.94
CA ARG A 380 23.67 -8.70 -3.77
C ARG A 380 23.43 -7.66 -2.67
N ILE A 381 24.12 -7.79 -1.53
CA ILE A 381 24.02 -6.83 -0.42
C ILE A 381 24.50 -5.44 -0.87
N ILE A 382 25.65 -5.34 -1.53
CA ILE A 382 26.19 -4.06 -2.03
C ILE A 382 25.26 -3.44 -3.08
N LYS A 383 24.70 -4.23 -4.00
CA LYS A 383 23.68 -3.74 -4.94
C LYS A 383 22.47 -3.15 -4.21
N ASN A 384 22.03 -3.80 -3.13
CA ASN A 384 20.93 -3.29 -2.32
C ASN A 384 21.29 -1.97 -1.63
N HIS A 385 22.48 -1.86 -1.05
CA HIS A 385 22.95 -0.59 -0.48
C HIS A 385 22.97 0.54 -1.51
N ILE A 386 23.52 0.29 -2.71
CA ILE A 386 23.52 1.29 -3.79
C ILE A 386 22.09 1.73 -4.15
N LEU A 387 21.16 0.79 -4.24
CA LEU A 387 19.76 1.10 -4.53
C LEU A 387 19.10 1.92 -3.41
N ILE A 388 19.33 1.55 -2.14
CA ILE A 388 18.79 2.28 -0.98
C ILE A 388 19.32 3.71 -0.96
N PHE A 389 20.64 3.91 -1.01
CA PHE A 389 21.25 5.25 -0.96
C PHE A 389 20.84 6.13 -2.14
N LYS A 390 20.72 5.56 -3.35
CA LYS A 390 20.17 6.28 -4.52
C LYS A 390 18.75 6.77 -4.23
N ASN A 391 17.88 5.92 -3.71
CA ASN A 391 16.50 6.30 -3.42
C ASN A 391 16.39 7.32 -2.27
N ILE A 392 17.27 7.26 -1.25
CA ILE A 392 17.31 8.29 -0.19
C ILE A 392 17.66 9.66 -0.80
N LEU A 393 18.66 9.70 -1.67
CA LEU A 393 19.07 10.93 -2.34
C LEU A 393 17.97 11.46 -3.28
N ASP A 394 17.36 10.58 -4.07
CA ASP A 394 16.24 10.95 -4.95
C ASP A 394 15.03 11.46 -4.15
N PHE A 395 14.71 10.82 -3.03
CA PHE A 395 13.66 11.26 -2.11
C PHE A 395 13.94 12.64 -1.52
N TYR A 396 15.16 12.88 -1.04
CA TYR A 396 15.55 14.18 -0.50
C TYR A 396 15.50 15.29 -1.57
N ARG A 397 15.87 14.97 -2.81
CA ARG A 397 15.71 15.88 -3.96
C ARG A 397 14.25 16.19 -4.25
N GLN A 398 13.40 15.16 -4.26
CA GLN A 398 11.95 15.32 -4.47
C GLN A 398 11.31 16.16 -3.36
N ILE A 399 11.75 16.01 -2.10
CA ILE A 399 11.32 16.88 -1.00
C ILE A 399 11.71 18.33 -1.26
N ASN A 400 12.95 18.60 -1.66
CA ASN A 400 13.37 19.97 -1.96
C ASN A 400 12.59 20.56 -3.14
N GLN A 401 12.36 19.77 -4.20
CA GLN A 401 11.49 20.17 -5.31
C GLN A 401 10.08 20.50 -4.85
N LEU A 402 9.50 19.65 -4.01
CA LEU A 402 8.15 19.83 -3.46
C LEU A 402 8.04 21.10 -2.60
N ILE A 403 9.09 21.43 -1.84
CA ILE A 403 9.18 22.67 -1.05
C ILE A 403 9.17 23.90 -1.95
N ASP A 404 9.86 23.84 -3.08
CA ASP A 404 9.96 24.93 -4.04
C ASP A 404 8.73 25.05 -4.99
N GLU A 405 7.78 24.11 -4.93
CA GLU A 405 6.57 24.14 -5.75
C GLU A 405 5.60 25.27 -5.34
N GLU A 406 4.95 25.89 -6.32
CA GLU A 406 3.88 26.88 -6.08
C GLU A 406 2.67 26.30 -5.33
N SER A 407 2.53 24.97 -5.34
CA SER A 407 1.48 24.24 -4.63
C SER A 407 1.75 24.15 -3.12
N THR A 408 2.96 24.47 -2.65
CA THR A 408 3.42 24.17 -1.29
C THR A 408 3.63 25.42 -0.46
N THR A 409 3.30 25.33 0.82
CA THR A 409 3.61 26.35 1.84
C THR A 409 4.30 25.66 3.02
N GLU A 410 5.46 26.16 3.42
CA GLU A 410 6.13 25.68 4.63
C GLU A 410 5.34 26.06 5.88
N ILE A 411 5.18 25.10 6.79
CA ILE A 411 4.53 25.26 8.10
C ILE A 411 5.46 24.74 9.19
N GLU A 412 5.16 25.02 10.46
CA GLU A 412 5.94 24.48 11.58
C GLU A 412 5.96 22.94 11.54
N GLY A 413 7.18 22.40 11.40
CA GLY A 413 7.45 20.97 11.36
C GLY A 413 7.08 20.26 10.05
N GLY A 414 6.65 20.98 9.00
CA GLY A 414 6.19 20.33 7.79
C GLY A 414 5.84 21.25 6.62
N LEU A 415 5.08 20.67 5.70
CA LEU A 415 4.60 21.29 4.47
C LEU A 415 3.09 21.20 4.41
N GLU A 416 2.44 22.24 3.89
CA GLU A 416 1.04 22.25 3.50
C GLU A 416 0.95 22.35 1.97
N ILE A 417 0.19 21.46 1.32
CA ILE A 417 0.15 21.30 -0.13
C ILE A 417 -1.28 21.54 -0.63
N ASP A 418 -1.46 22.48 -1.56
CA ASP A 418 -2.70 22.74 -2.28
C ASP A 418 -2.91 21.72 -3.40
N ILE A 419 -3.97 20.93 -3.27
CA ILE A 419 -4.28 19.81 -4.16
C ILE A 419 -4.59 20.27 -5.59
N LYS A 420 -5.20 21.46 -5.75
CA LYS A 420 -5.57 21.96 -7.09
C LYS A 420 -4.32 22.29 -7.90
N LYS A 421 -3.29 22.80 -7.24
CA LYS A 421 -2.02 23.21 -7.87
C LYS A 421 -0.97 22.10 -7.94
N LEU A 422 -1.08 21.07 -7.09
CA LEU A 422 -0.13 19.97 -6.97
C LEU A 422 0.14 19.26 -8.30
N ASP A 423 1.38 18.99 -8.68
CA ASP A 423 1.68 18.05 -9.76
C ASP A 423 1.43 16.60 -9.30
N LEU A 424 0.41 15.93 -9.86
CA LEU A 424 0.07 14.55 -9.48
C LEU A 424 1.13 13.54 -9.90
N GLU A 425 1.80 13.74 -11.02
CA GLU A 425 2.80 12.78 -11.51
C GLU A 425 4.03 12.84 -10.63
N ALA A 426 4.50 14.05 -10.31
CA ALA A 426 5.59 14.29 -9.39
C ALA A 426 5.26 13.74 -7.98
N PHE A 427 4.07 14.05 -7.46
CA PHE A 427 3.63 13.55 -6.15
C PHE A 427 3.53 12.02 -6.10
N ASN A 428 2.99 11.38 -7.14
CA ASN A 428 2.92 9.92 -7.21
C ASN A 428 4.31 9.27 -7.29
N LYS A 429 5.27 9.90 -7.97
CA LYS A 429 6.66 9.46 -7.96
C LYS A 429 7.26 9.58 -6.55
N PHE A 430 7.00 10.69 -5.87
CA PHE A 430 7.40 10.92 -4.48
C PHE A 430 6.87 9.85 -3.53
N ILE A 431 5.56 9.55 -3.58
CA ILE A 431 4.96 8.51 -2.75
C ILE A 431 5.58 7.13 -3.01
N LYS A 432 5.84 6.77 -4.28
CA LYS A 432 6.48 5.49 -4.61
C LYS A 432 7.90 5.38 -4.04
N THR A 433 8.70 6.44 -4.15
CA THR A 433 10.04 6.47 -3.55
C THR A 433 9.94 6.40 -2.02
N TYR A 434 8.99 7.10 -1.41
CA TYR A 434 8.75 7.06 0.03
C TYR A 434 8.35 5.65 0.52
N GLU A 435 7.42 4.98 -0.16
CA GLU A 435 7.00 3.61 0.18
C GLU A 435 8.19 2.65 0.14
N PHE A 436 9.00 2.69 -0.93
CA PHE A 436 10.23 1.89 -1.02
C PHE A 436 11.17 2.15 0.17
N LEU A 437 11.41 3.43 0.52
CA LEU A 437 12.30 3.77 1.63
C LEU A 437 11.74 3.35 2.98
N LYS A 438 10.42 3.49 3.19
CA LYS A 438 9.77 3.03 4.40
C LYS A 438 10.02 1.54 4.60
N ASP A 439 9.80 0.74 3.55
CA ASP A 439 9.99 -0.71 3.63
C ASP A 439 11.46 -1.06 3.90
N GLN A 440 12.40 -0.43 3.20
CA GLN A 440 13.83 -0.71 3.38
C GLN A 440 14.44 -0.21 4.70
N LEU A 441 13.97 0.92 5.22
CA LEU A 441 14.59 1.57 6.40
C LEU A 441 13.93 1.16 7.71
N THR A 442 12.62 0.94 7.75
CA THR A 442 11.90 0.69 9.00
C THR A 442 11.79 -0.79 9.39
N GLU A 443 12.23 -1.69 8.51
CA GLU A 443 12.21 -3.15 8.71
C GLU A 443 12.90 -3.62 10.00
N SER A 444 13.94 -2.90 10.46
CA SER A 444 14.74 -3.24 11.63
C SER A 444 14.09 -2.89 12.97
N LEU A 445 13.04 -2.07 12.98
CA LEU A 445 12.35 -1.72 14.23
C LEU A 445 11.44 -2.87 14.67
N PRO A 446 11.55 -3.34 15.94
CA PRO A 446 10.71 -4.43 16.47
C PRO A 446 9.22 -4.11 16.46
N ASN A 447 8.87 -2.81 16.48
CA ASN A 447 7.52 -2.32 16.28
C ASN A 447 7.46 -1.56 14.95
N LYS A 448 7.13 -2.26 13.85
CA LYS A 448 6.95 -1.80 12.45
C LYS A 448 5.93 -0.64 12.24
N SER A 449 5.65 0.17 13.25
CA SER A 449 4.54 1.12 13.30
C SER A 449 4.95 2.57 13.05
N ARG A 450 6.23 2.86 12.85
CA ARG A 450 6.72 4.25 12.78
C ARG A 450 7.37 4.57 11.46
N ASP A 451 6.51 5.07 10.59
CA ASP A 451 6.81 5.73 9.33
C ASP A 451 7.76 6.93 9.52
N ILE A 452 8.51 7.33 8.48
CA ILE A 452 9.40 8.52 8.53
C ILE A 452 8.57 9.80 8.38
N LEU A 453 7.49 9.75 7.57
CA LEU A 453 6.60 10.87 7.31
C LEU A 453 5.18 10.59 7.79
N GLU A 454 4.50 11.66 8.18
CA GLU A 454 3.06 11.72 8.35
C GLU A 454 2.45 12.54 7.21
N ILE A 455 1.59 11.91 6.41
CA ILE A 455 0.88 12.56 5.31
C ILE A 455 -0.61 12.53 5.65
N LYS A 456 -1.27 13.68 5.81
CA LYS A 456 -2.67 13.79 6.25
C LYS A 456 -3.43 14.86 5.47
N SER A 457 -4.76 14.76 5.42
CA SER A 457 -5.61 15.89 5.01
C SER A 457 -5.68 16.94 6.13
N THR A 458 -5.65 18.21 5.76
CA THR A 458 -5.87 19.33 6.70
C THR A 458 -7.26 19.28 7.34
N LYS A 459 -8.26 18.84 6.58
CA LYS A 459 -9.62 18.62 7.07
C LYS A 459 -9.73 17.24 7.72
N LYS A 460 -10.18 17.20 8.97
CA LYS A 460 -10.62 15.96 9.63
C LYS A 460 -12.02 15.61 9.14
N LEU A 461 -12.11 14.62 8.26
CA LEU A 461 -13.39 14.07 7.83
C LEU A 461 -13.96 13.14 8.91
N SER A 462 -15.27 13.21 9.13
CA SER A 462 -16.00 12.20 9.89
C SER A 462 -15.92 10.84 9.20
N THR A 463 -16.19 9.75 9.92
CA THR A 463 -16.16 8.38 9.35
C THR A 463 -17.09 8.25 8.14
N GLY A 464 -18.29 8.85 8.19
CA GLY A 464 -19.22 8.84 7.06
C GLY A 464 -18.76 9.68 5.88
N GLU A 465 -18.20 10.88 6.11
CA GLU A 465 -17.60 11.69 5.04
C GLU A 465 -16.45 10.96 4.36
N LYS A 466 -15.60 10.30 5.15
CA LYS A 466 -14.48 9.52 4.64
C LYS A 466 -14.97 8.33 3.81
N ALA A 467 -15.94 7.55 4.30
CA ALA A 467 -16.49 6.41 3.57
C ALA A 467 -17.12 6.82 2.22
N LEU A 468 -17.80 7.96 2.17
CA LEU A 468 -18.35 8.49 0.92
C LEU A 468 -17.24 8.93 -0.05
N LEU A 469 -16.21 9.63 0.45
CA LEU A 469 -15.07 10.02 -0.38
C LEU A 469 -14.29 8.80 -0.88
N ASP A 470 -14.09 7.79 -0.03
CA ASP A 470 -13.46 6.51 -0.38
C ASP A 470 -14.24 5.80 -1.50
N LEU A 471 -15.56 5.67 -1.37
CA LEU A 471 -16.43 5.06 -2.41
C LEU A 471 -16.29 5.76 -3.76
N TYR A 472 -16.52 7.08 -3.82
CA TYR A 472 -16.48 7.82 -5.08
C TYR A 472 -15.07 7.87 -5.68
N SER A 473 -14.03 7.96 -4.85
CA SER A 473 -12.65 7.94 -5.32
C SER A 473 -12.27 6.57 -5.89
N SER A 474 -12.72 5.47 -5.27
CA SER A 474 -12.50 4.12 -5.80
C SER A 474 -13.24 3.87 -7.10
N ILE A 475 -14.50 4.31 -7.21
CA ILE A 475 -15.26 4.24 -8.47
C ILE A 475 -14.55 5.06 -9.56
N TYR A 476 -14.15 6.29 -9.25
CA TYR A 476 -13.48 7.16 -10.22
C TYR A 476 -12.12 6.58 -10.69
N ASP A 477 -11.32 6.07 -9.75
CA ASP A 477 -10.05 5.41 -10.04
C ASP A 477 -10.26 4.20 -10.96
N TYR A 478 -11.24 3.35 -10.67
CA TYR A 478 -11.62 2.25 -11.56
C TYR A 478 -12.01 2.76 -12.95
N LEU A 479 -12.98 3.67 -13.04
CA LEU A 479 -13.50 4.20 -14.31
C LEU A 479 -12.39 4.79 -15.21
N LYS A 480 -11.40 5.46 -14.61
CA LYS A 480 -10.29 6.05 -15.36
C LYS A 480 -9.19 5.05 -15.74
N ARG A 481 -8.93 4.03 -14.92
CA ARG A 481 -7.87 3.05 -15.20
C ARG A 481 -8.19 2.12 -16.36
N PHE A 482 -9.44 1.72 -16.56
CA PHE A 482 -9.80 0.78 -17.64
C PHE A 482 -10.35 1.47 -18.91
N GLY A 483 -10.43 2.81 -18.93
CA GLY A 483 -10.79 3.61 -20.12
C GLY A 483 -12.20 3.34 -20.68
N ASP A 484 -12.60 4.07 -21.72
CA ASP A 484 -13.98 4.04 -22.25
C ASP A 484 -14.39 2.71 -22.94
N HIS A 485 -13.50 1.71 -23.04
CA HIS A 485 -13.66 0.56 -23.94
C HIS A 485 -13.49 -0.83 -23.29
N GLN A 486 -13.54 -0.93 -21.95
CA GLN A 486 -13.40 -2.23 -21.27
C GLN A 486 -14.52 -2.58 -20.28
N TYR A 487 -15.53 -1.74 -20.11
CA TYR A 487 -16.68 -2.05 -19.25
C TYR A 487 -17.81 -2.66 -20.08
N ASN A 488 -18.49 -3.66 -19.50
CA ASN A 488 -19.73 -4.14 -20.09
C ASN A 488 -20.81 -3.06 -20.04
N GLU A 489 -21.64 -2.96 -21.10
CA GLU A 489 -22.78 -2.04 -21.15
C GLU A 489 -23.74 -2.25 -19.96
N ASN A 490 -23.78 -3.47 -19.41
CA ASN A 490 -24.58 -3.83 -18.26
C ASN A 490 -23.69 -4.22 -17.08
N CYS A 491 -23.69 -3.40 -16.03
CA CYS A 491 -22.96 -3.63 -14.80
C CYS A 491 -23.92 -3.79 -13.61
N ILE A 492 -23.65 -4.78 -12.75
CA ILE A 492 -24.33 -4.95 -11.47
C ILE A 492 -23.41 -4.41 -10.38
N PHE A 493 -23.85 -3.35 -9.72
CA PHE A 493 -23.13 -2.78 -8.59
C PHE A 493 -23.63 -3.35 -7.26
N LEU A 494 -22.78 -4.10 -6.57
CA LEU A 494 -23.01 -4.72 -5.27
C LEU A 494 -22.44 -3.84 -4.16
N LEU A 495 -23.31 -3.26 -3.35
CA LEU A 495 -22.96 -2.38 -2.23
C LEU A 495 -23.23 -3.10 -0.91
N ASP A 496 -22.18 -3.60 -0.26
CA ASP A 496 -22.27 -4.32 1.02
C ASP A 496 -21.94 -3.40 2.18
N GLU A 497 -22.90 -3.23 3.09
CA GLU A 497 -22.80 -2.28 4.22
C GLU A 497 -22.32 -0.88 3.81
N ALA A 498 -22.59 -0.46 2.56
CA ALA A 498 -22.08 0.80 2.03
C ALA A 498 -22.66 2.02 2.75
N ASP A 499 -23.77 1.86 3.47
CA ASP A 499 -24.39 2.88 4.30
C ASP A 499 -23.87 2.92 5.75
N LEU A 500 -22.89 2.08 6.09
CA LEU A 500 -22.28 2.01 7.40
C LEU A 500 -21.59 3.33 7.74
N GLY A 501 -21.92 3.89 8.90
CA GLY A 501 -21.36 5.15 9.37
C GLY A 501 -21.97 6.41 8.74
N PHE A 502 -22.95 6.29 7.84
CA PHE A 502 -23.67 7.45 7.30
C PHE A 502 -24.77 7.96 8.23
N HIS A 503 -24.89 9.28 8.27
CA HIS A 503 -26.05 9.93 8.85
C HIS A 503 -27.33 9.50 8.10
N PRO A 504 -28.48 9.32 8.77
CA PRO A 504 -29.73 8.86 8.12
C PRO A 504 -30.18 9.70 6.91
N GLU A 505 -29.86 11.00 6.90
CA GLU A 505 -30.12 11.88 5.78
C GLU A 505 -29.23 11.55 4.56
N TRP A 506 -27.99 11.14 4.78
CA TRP A 506 -27.04 10.76 3.73
C TRP A 506 -27.38 9.41 3.13
N LYS A 507 -27.96 8.50 3.91
CA LYS A 507 -28.49 7.22 3.41
C LYS A 507 -29.55 7.42 2.32
N LYS A 508 -30.29 8.53 2.34
CA LYS A 508 -31.28 8.87 1.30
C LYS A 508 -30.62 9.43 0.04
N ASN A 509 -29.51 10.15 0.19
CA ASN A 509 -28.88 10.89 -0.91
C ASN A 509 -27.87 10.05 -1.69
N ILE A 510 -27.27 9.01 -1.10
CA ILE A 510 -26.29 8.17 -1.80
C ILE A 510 -26.84 7.49 -3.06
N LEU A 511 -28.13 7.16 -3.07
CA LEU A 511 -28.79 6.55 -4.24
C LEU A 511 -29.19 7.58 -5.31
N MET A 512 -29.18 8.87 -4.97
CA MET A 512 -29.59 9.97 -5.85
C MET A 512 -28.41 10.75 -6.47
N LEU A 513 -27.18 10.50 -6.00
CA LEU A 513 -25.95 11.20 -6.40
C LEU A 513 -25.21 10.47 -7.51
#